data_AF-A0A937AKJ2-F1
#
_entry.id   AF-A0A937AKJ2-F1
#
_cell.length_a   1.000
_cell.length_b   1.000
_cell.length_c   1.000
_cell.angle_alpha   90.00
_cell.angle_beta   90.00
_cell.angle_gamma   90.00
#
_symmetry.space_group_name_H-M   'P 1'
#
loop_
_entity.id
_entity.type
_entity.pdbx_description
1 polymer ?
#
loop_
_entity_poly.entity_id
_entity_poly.type
_entity_poly.pdbx_seq_one_letter_code
_entity_poly.pdbx_strand_id
1 'polypeptide(L)'
;DGDVVTVSGTDASGCSSSSAGTTFTVEDAPAQPTISTASATECLGTSVTLTASAAPNSGAYRWYKDGVLVGGATSQAIVLNTVAESGNYTVEVTDGNNTAVCYSTASASTTATINPLPNAGLSVTPSATAVCDGGSITFNIAGSQSGVNYQLFDESNTAISAAVGGNGGNINISSDPFVFATLGSSEVITVRATNASTTCTDDLTDTETITINQLPTVTLADDDADDIICSGTTVTFTASGATNYQFFVN
;
A
#
# COMPACT_ATOMS: atom_id res chain seq x y z
N ASP A 1 -2.90 44.76 31.24
CA ASP A 1 -1.44 44.79 30.97
C ASP A 1 -0.89 46.06 31.59
N GLY A 2 0.18 45.94 32.37
CA GLY A 2 0.67 47.04 33.20
C GLY A 2 -0.18 47.32 34.45
N ASP A 3 -1.12 46.42 34.78
CA ASP A 3 -1.94 46.52 35.99
C ASP A 3 -1.06 46.28 37.22
N VAL A 4 -1.19 47.16 38.22
CA VAL A 4 -0.39 47.11 39.46
C VAL A 4 -1.28 46.71 40.61
N VAL A 5 -1.04 45.52 41.18
CA VAL A 5 -1.77 45.03 42.34
C VAL A 5 -1.04 45.47 43.61
N THR A 6 -1.78 46.09 44.53
CA THR A 6 -1.33 46.45 45.88
C THR A 6 -2.31 45.90 46.91
N VAL A 7 -1.83 45.60 48.11
CA VAL A 7 -2.69 45.26 49.25
C VAL A 7 -2.47 46.26 50.36
N SER A 8 -3.54 46.69 51.02
CA SER A 8 -3.48 47.47 52.25
C SER A 8 -4.17 46.73 53.39
N GLY A 9 -3.62 46.87 54.59
CA GLY A 9 -4.13 46.26 55.81
C GLY A 9 -4.24 47.28 56.93
N THR A 10 -5.21 47.09 57.81
CA THR A 10 -5.36 47.88 59.05
C THR A 10 -5.48 46.93 60.22
N ASP A 11 -4.71 47.16 61.28
CA ASP A 11 -4.74 46.31 62.48
C ASP A 11 -5.92 46.67 63.42
N ALA A 12 -6.11 45.88 64.48
CA ALA A 12 -7.18 46.07 65.45
C ALA A 12 -7.07 47.40 66.24
N SER A 13 -5.91 48.06 66.20
CA SER A 13 -5.67 49.35 66.85
C SER A 13 -5.84 50.54 65.88
N GLY A 14 -6.12 50.28 64.60
CA GLY A 14 -6.38 51.29 63.57
C GLY A 14 -5.15 51.74 62.78
N CYS A 15 -3.97 51.10 62.93
CA CYS A 15 -2.79 51.43 62.14
C CYS A 15 -2.85 50.76 60.77
N SER A 16 -2.59 51.51 59.69
CA SER A 16 -2.66 51.00 58.31
C SER A 16 -1.34 51.10 57.54
N SER A 17 -1.06 50.13 56.68
CA SER A 17 0.04 50.17 55.71
C SER A 17 -0.37 49.54 54.37
N SER A 18 0.41 49.81 53.32
CA SER A 18 0.22 49.23 51.99
C SER A 18 1.50 48.54 51.53
N SER A 19 1.35 47.48 50.72
CA SER A 19 2.47 46.81 50.07
C SER A 19 3.06 47.67 48.94
N ALA A 20 4.28 47.33 48.51
CA ALA A 20 4.75 47.73 47.19
C ALA A 20 3.82 47.15 46.10
N GLY A 21 3.71 47.84 44.97
CA GLY A 21 2.95 47.37 43.82
C GLY A 21 3.65 46.24 43.08
N THR A 22 2.89 45.26 42.62
CA THR A 22 3.36 44.23 41.68
C THR A 22 2.70 44.45 40.33
N THR A 23 3.50 44.69 39.29
CA THR A 23 3.02 44.87 37.92
C THR A 23 2.86 43.53 37.23
N PHE A 24 1.74 43.35 36.54
CA PHE A 24 1.48 42.18 35.70
C PHE A 24 1.61 42.55 34.23
N THR A 25 2.38 41.75 33.49
CA THR A 25 2.48 41.85 32.03
C THR A 25 1.60 40.77 31.41
N VAL A 26 0.78 41.15 30.42
CA VAL A 26 -0.03 40.21 29.64
C VAL A 26 0.62 40.01 28.29
N GLU A 27 1.00 38.77 27.98
CA GLU A 27 1.54 38.40 26.67
C GLU A 27 0.47 37.66 25.87
N ASP A 28 0.22 38.10 24.64
CA ASP A 28 -0.81 37.52 23.77
C ASP A 28 -0.40 36.12 23.31
N ALA A 29 -1.40 35.24 23.16
CA ALA A 29 -1.20 33.97 22.48
C ALA A 29 -0.94 34.20 20.99
N PRO A 30 -0.10 33.37 20.35
CA PRO A 30 0.12 33.47 18.91
C PRO A 30 -1.15 33.13 18.11
N ALA A 31 -1.16 33.52 16.84
CA ALA A 31 -2.25 33.20 15.92
C ALA A 31 -2.46 31.68 15.77
N GLN A 32 -3.69 31.28 15.43
CA GLN A 32 -4.03 29.88 15.17
C GLN A 32 -3.18 29.33 14.01
N PRO A 33 -2.44 28.22 14.21
CA PRO A 33 -1.65 27.60 13.15
C PRO A 33 -2.54 26.83 12.17
N THR A 34 -2.01 26.53 11.00
CA THR A 34 -2.64 25.63 10.02
C THR A 34 -1.83 24.34 9.86
N ILE A 35 -2.48 23.26 9.42
CA ILE A 35 -1.82 22.01 9.04
C ILE A 35 -1.90 21.88 7.51
N SER A 36 -0.79 21.45 6.90
CA SER A 36 -0.70 21.13 5.48
C SER A 36 -0.07 19.75 5.28
N THR A 37 -0.44 19.07 4.19
CA THR A 37 0.14 17.78 3.81
C THR A 37 0.03 17.59 2.30
N ALA A 38 0.95 16.82 1.72
CA ALA A 38 0.87 16.43 0.31
C ALA A 38 -0.19 15.33 0.09
N SER A 39 -0.34 14.42 1.06
CA SER A 39 -1.32 13.35 1.05
C SER A 39 -1.74 13.04 2.49
N ALA A 40 -3.05 13.01 2.72
CA ALA A 40 -3.63 12.72 4.03
C ALA A 40 -3.99 11.23 4.18
N THR A 41 -3.79 10.41 3.15
CA THR A 41 -4.18 9.00 3.16
C THR A 41 -3.20 8.18 2.34
N GLU A 42 -2.61 7.18 2.97
CA GLU A 42 -1.52 6.40 2.43
C GLU A 42 -1.66 4.93 2.83
N CYS A 43 -0.90 4.03 2.20
CA CYS A 43 -0.87 2.61 2.56
C CYS A 43 0.25 2.32 3.57
N LEU A 44 0.07 1.30 4.41
CA LEU A 44 1.12 0.85 5.31
C LEU A 44 2.38 0.49 4.52
N GLY A 45 3.54 1.00 4.97
CA GLY A 45 4.81 0.93 4.24
C GLY A 45 5.20 2.25 3.58
N THR A 46 4.25 3.17 3.39
CA THR A 46 4.52 4.59 3.10
C THR A 46 4.20 5.45 4.33
N SER A 47 4.34 6.78 4.21
CA SER A 47 4.21 7.70 5.34
C SER A 47 3.34 8.91 5.02
N VAL A 48 2.51 9.33 5.97
CA VAL A 48 1.85 10.64 5.94
C VAL A 48 2.67 11.63 6.75
N THR A 49 3.02 12.77 6.16
CA THR A 49 3.67 13.88 6.88
C THR A 49 2.68 15.04 7.01
N LEU A 50 2.36 15.42 8.25
CA LEU A 50 1.58 16.61 8.55
C LEU A 50 2.52 17.72 9.00
N THR A 51 2.43 18.90 8.38
CA THR A 51 3.31 20.04 8.65
C THR A 51 2.49 21.22 9.11
N ALA A 52 2.76 21.69 10.32
CA ALA A 52 2.18 22.91 10.87
C ALA A 52 2.78 24.17 10.20
N SER A 53 2.02 25.26 10.14
CA SER A 53 2.59 26.58 9.85
C SER A 53 3.66 26.95 10.87
N ALA A 54 4.68 27.72 10.46
CA ALA A 54 5.80 28.05 11.34
C ALA A 54 5.34 28.77 12.61
N ALA A 55 5.76 28.27 13.77
CA ALA A 55 5.58 28.92 15.06
C ALA A 55 6.37 30.24 15.09
N PRO A 56 5.77 31.35 15.58
CA PRO A 56 6.46 32.62 15.70
C PRO A 56 7.72 32.52 16.56
N ASN A 57 8.79 33.18 16.12
CA ASN A 57 10.05 33.33 16.86
C ASN A 57 10.62 32.00 17.38
N SER A 58 10.50 30.92 16.59
CA SER A 58 10.94 29.56 16.96
C SER A 58 10.26 28.99 18.20
N GLY A 59 8.98 29.35 18.41
CA GLY A 59 8.17 28.76 19.47
C GLY A 59 7.96 27.25 19.32
N ALA A 60 7.40 26.64 20.36
CA ALA A 60 7.21 25.21 20.46
C ALA A 60 5.90 24.75 19.80
N TYR A 61 5.84 23.47 19.42
CA TYR A 61 4.65 22.82 18.90
C TYR A 61 4.09 21.82 19.93
N ARG A 62 2.76 21.65 19.94
CA ARG A 62 2.07 20.54 20.61
C ARG A 62 1.08 19.93 19.66
N TRP A 63 1.32 18.67 19.30
CA TRP A 63 0.42 17.89 18.47
C TRP A 63 -0.56 17.09 19.31
N TYR A 64 -1.79 17.02 18.85
CA TYR A 64 -2.85 16.20 19.44
C TYR A 64 -3.36 15.22 18.39
N LYS A 65 -3.65 14.00 18.83
CA LYS A 65 -4.31 12.96 18.05
C LYS A 65 -5.62 12.62 18.74
N ASP A 66 -6.73 12.77 18.04
CA ASP A 66 -8.09 12.51 18.56
C ASP A 66 -8.36 13.24 19.89
N GLY A 67 -7.83 14.47 20.01
CA GLY A 67 -7.94 15.32 21.20
C GLY A 67 -6.94 14.98 22.32
N VAL A 68 -6.11 13.96 22.18
CA VAL A 68 -5.11 13.54 23.17
C VAL A 68 -3.72 14.03 22.75
N LEU A 69 -2.96 14.62 23.68
CA LEU A 69 -1.60 15.10 23.42
C LEU A 69 -0.67 13.95 22.99
N VAL A 70 0.02 14.11 21.87
CA VAL A 70 1.06 13.20 21.41
C VAL A 70 2.38 13.58 22.11
N GLY A 71 2.69 12.87 23.20
CA GLY A 71 3.89 13.15 24.00
C GLY A 71 5.17 13.13 23.17
N GLY A 72 5.99 14.18 23.30
CA GLY A 72 7.27 14.31 22.60
C GLY A 72 7.21 14.86 21.18
N ALA A 73 6.02 15.05 20.60
CA ALA A 73 5.86 15.68 19.29
C ALA A 73 5.96 17.21 19.39
N THR A 74 7.18 17.74 19.38
CA THR A 74 7.48 19.19 19.49
C THR A 74 8.03 19.82 18.21
N SER A 75 8.14 19.04 17.14
CA SER A 75 8.62 19.50 15.83
C SER A 75 7.48 20.12 15.02
N GLN A 76 7.85 20.95 14.03
CA GLN A 76 6.89 21.55 13.08
C GLN A 76 6.13 20.50 12.27
N ALA A 77 6.73 19.33 12.05
CA ALA A 77 6.10 18.23 11.34
C ALA A 77 6.00 16.99 12.23
N ILE A 78 4.96 16.19 11.97
CA ILE A 78 4.79 14.85 12.52
C ILE A 78 4.63 13.86 11.36
N VAL A 79 5.29 12.70 11.48
CA VAL A 79 5.28 11.65 10.45
C VAL A 79 4.60 10.42 11.01
N LEU A 80 3.64 9.90 10.27
CA LEU A 80 2.89 8.68 10.58
C LEU A 80 3.36 7.58 9.65
N ASN A 81 3.65 6.40 10.21
CA ASN A 81 4.17 5.24 9.47
C ASN A 81 3.36 3.96 9.74
N THR A 82 2.46 3.97 10.72
CA THR A 82 1.70 2.79 11.16
C THR A 82 0.20 3.04 11.14
N VAL A 83 -0.59 1.97 10.98
CA VAL A 83 -2.05 2.03 11.01
C VAL A 83 -2.58 2.61 12.33
N ALA A 84 -1.90 2.29 13.44
CA ALA A 84 -2.26 2.76 14.78
C ALA A 84 -2.06 4.27 14.97
N GLU A 85 -1.29 4.94 14.10
CA GLU A 85 -1.11 6.39 14.12
C GLU A 85 -2.23 7.12 13.37
N SER A 86 -3.06 6.43 12.58
CA SER A 86 -4.23 7.05 11.93
C SER A 86 -5.15 7.72 12.95
N GLY A 87 -5.64 8.92 12.62
CA GLY A 87 -6.52 9.70 13.49
C GLY A 87 -6.71 11.15 13.04
N ASN A 88 -7.38 11.92 13.87
CA ASN A 88 -7.61 13.34 13.65
C ASN A 88 -6.56 14.18 14.38
N TYR A 89 -5.78 14.96 13.63
CA TYR A 89 -4.68 15.75 14.17
C TYR A 89 -5.03 17.22 14.29
N THR A 90 -4.63 17.82 15.41
CA THR A 90 -4.59 19.27 15.61
C THR A 90 -3.24 19.66 16.19
N VAL A 91 -2.86 20.94 16.03
CA VAL A 91 -1.60 21.46 16.55
C VAL A 91 -1.81 22.83 17.20
N GLU A 92 -1.14 23.04 18.32
CA GLU A 92 -0.99 24.35 18.98
C GLU A 92 0.47 24.78 18.92
N VAL A 93 0.70 26.10 18.92
CA VAL A 93 2.05 26.68 18.91
C VAL A 93 2.21 27.74 19.99
N THR A 94 3.45 28.01 20.39
CA THR A 94 3.80 29.17 21.22
C THR A 94 4.55 30.22 20.39
N ASP A 95 4.69 31.42 20.94
CA ASP A 95 5.66 32.41 20.47
C ASP A 95 6.94 32.25 21.31
N GLY A 96 8.11 32.12 20.67
CA GLY A 96 9.38 31.99 21.38
C GLY A 96 9.87 33.28 22.06
N ASN A 97 9.28 34.44 21.76
CA ASN A 97 9.58 35.70 22.43
C ASN A 97 8.80 35.90 23.74
N ASN A 98 7.72 35.14 23.96
CA ASN A 98 6.93 35.23 25.18
C ASN A 98 7.71 34.60 26.35
N THR A 99 7.75 35.31 27.47
CA THR A 99 8.34 34.83 28.73
C THR A 99 7.41 33.85 29.45
N ALA A 100 6.09 34.01 29.27
CA ALA A 100 5.07 33.05 29.69
C ALA A 100 4.72 32.09 28.54
N VAL A 101 4.37 30.84 28.89
CA VAL A 101 3.97 29.85 27.89
C VAL A 101 2.50 30.02 27.54
N CYS A 102 2.23 30.82 26.50
CA CYS A 102 0.91 31.01 25.93
C CYS A 102 0.75 30.16 24.66
N TYR A 103 -0.20 29.22 24.66
CA TYR A 103 -0.56 28.45 23.47
C TYR A 103 -1.61 29.18 22.64
N SER A 104 -1.47 29.12 21.32
CA SER A 104 -2.57 29.44 20.41
C SER A 104 -3.77 28.52 20.63
N THR A 105 -4.93 28.91 20.10
CA THR A 105 -6.02 27.95 19.87
C THR A 105 -5.54 26.86 18.91
N ALA A 106 -5.92 25.61 19.17
CA ALA A 106 -5.61 24.49 18.28
C ALA A 106 -6.04 24.75 16.82
N SER A 107 -5.25 24.27 15.86
CA SER A 107 -5.57 24.32 14.43
C SER A 107 -6.92 23.69 14.10
N ALA A 108 -7.43 23.94 12.90
CA ALA A 108 -8.46 23.08 12.32
C ALA A 108 -7.97 21.61 12.28
N SER A 109 -8.90 20.68 12.46
CA SER A 109 -8.58 19.25 12.47
C SER A 109 -8.26 18.72 11.08
N THR A 110 -7.20 17.92 10.97
CA THR A 110 -6.81 17.22 9.74
C THR A 110 -6.80 15.72 10.00
N THR A 111 -7.66 14.98 9.30
CA THR A 111 -7.67 13.50 9.36
C THR A 111 -6.51 12.94 8.56
N ALA A 112 -5.70 12.09 9.17
CA ALA A 112 -4.62 11.37 8.52
C ALA A 112 -4.83 9.86 8.68
N THR A 113 -4.69 9.11 7.59
CA THR A 113 -4.97 7.66 7.56
C THR A 113 -3.83 6.89 6.93
N ILE A 114 -3.36 5.85 7.62
CA ILE A 114 -2.50 4.78 7.08
C ILE A 114 -3.37 3.53 6.95
N ASN A 115 -3.70 3.17 5.71
CA ASN A 115 -4.52 2.02 5.38
C ASN A 115 -3.71 0.71 5.52
N PRO A 116 -4.27 -0.34 6.17
CA PRO A 116 -3.60 -1.63 6.23
C PRO A 116 -3.47 -2.26 4.84
N LEU A 117 -2.42 -3.06 4.66
CA LEU A 117 -2.27 -3.93 3.50
C LEU A 117 -3.19 -5.16 3.60
N PRO A 118 -3.55 -5.78 2.47
CA PRO A 118 -4.12 -7.13 2.46
C PRO A 118 -3.23 -8.15 3.18
N ASN A 119 -3.80 -9.29 3.61
CA ASN A 119 -3.03 -10.36 4.24
C ASN A 119 -2.22 -11.12 3.19
N ALA A 120 -0.89 -10.98 3.23
CA ALA A 120 0.03 -11.69 2.33
C ALA A 120 0.22 -13.18 2.66
N GLY A 121 -0.17 -13.64 3.86
CA GLY A 121 0.07 -15.01 4.33
C GLY A 121 -0.99 -16.04 3.90
N LEU A 122 -1.69 -15.82 2.78
CA LEU A 122 -2.65 -16.79 2.25
C LEU A 122 -1.94 -17.87 1.44
N SER A 123 -2.46 -19.09 1.48
CA SER A 123 -1.92 -20.19 0.67
C SER A 123 -2.50 -20.20 -0.74
N VAL A 124 -1.63 -20.46 -1.69
CA VAL A 124 -1.91 -20.60 -3.12
C VAL A 124 -1.74 -22.07 -3.48
N THR A 125 -2.59 -22.61 -4.35
CA THR A 125 -2.44 -24.00 -4.82
C THR A 125 -2.86 -24.10 -6.28
N PRO A 126 -1.95 -24.43 -7.21
CA PRO A 126 -2.28 -24.58 -8.61
C PRO A 126 -2.89 -25.95 -8.89
N SER A 127 -3.77 -26.04 -9.88
CA SER A 127 -4.39 -27.30 -10.31
C SER A 127 -3.39 -28.26 -10.97
N ALA A 128 -2.27 -27.73 -11.45
CA ALA A 128 -1.15 -28.46 -12.04
C ALA A 128 0.13 -27.62 -11.92
N THR A 129 1.30 -28.24 -11.93
CA THR A 129 2.60 -27.55 -11.92
C THR A 129 3.27 -27.48 -13.30
N ALA A 130 2.61 -28.01 -14.33
CA ALA A 130 3.07 -27.96 -15.71
C ALA A 130 1.90 -27.84 -16.68
N VAL A 131 2.13 -27.16 -17.81
CA VAL A 131 1.13 -26.92 -18.86
C VAL A 131 1.82 -26.91 -20.23
N CYS A 132 1.09 -27.26 -21.29
CA CYS A 132 1.59 -27.10 -22.66
C CYS A 132 1.41 -25.65 -23.12
N ASP A 133 2.22 -25.21 -24.09
CA ASP A 133 2.07 -23.91 -24.75
C ASP A 133 0.61 -23.65 -25.20
N GLY A 134 0.08 -22.50 -24.82
CA GLY A 134 -1.31 -22.09 -25.03
C GLY A 134 -2.33 -22.62 -24.01
N GLY A 135 -1.90 -23.42 -23.03
CA GLY A 135 -2.79 -23.90 -21.94
C GLY A 135 -2.90 -22.91 -20.77
N SER A 136 -3.88 -23.12 -19.90
CA SER A 136 -4.11 -22.31 -18.68
C SER A 136 -4.14 -23.18 -17.43
N ILE A 137 -3.85 -22.58 -16.27
CA ILE A 137 -3.89 -23.24 -14.95
C ILE A 137 -4.88 -22.49 -14.05
N THR A 138 -5.57 -23.22 -13.18
CA THR A 138 -6.41 -22.62 -12.14
C THR A 138 -5.68 -22.64 -10.80
N PHE A 139 -5.66 -21.51 -10.11
CA PHE A 139 -5.05 -21.33 -8.80
C PHE A 139 -6.13 -21.15 -7.74
N ASN A 140 -6.10 -21.99 -6.71
CA ASN A 140 -6.94 -21.82 -5.53
C ASN A 140 -6.23 -20.90 -4.54
N ILE A 141 -6.93 -19.86 -4.07
CA ILE A 141 -6.47 -19.01 -2.98
C ILE A 141 -7.32 -19.33 -1.76
N ALA A 142 -6.71 -19.93 -0.73
CA ALA A 142 -7.40 -20.33 0.49
C ALA A 142 -7.59 -19.13 1.43
N GLY A 143 -8.82 -18.93 1.94
CA GLY A 143 -9.10 -17.88 2.93
C GLY A 143 -9.01 -16.45 2.40
N SER A 144 -9.39 -16.22 1.13
CA SER A 144 -9.47 -14.89 0.53
C SER A 144 -10.27 -13.91 1.39
N GLN A 145 -9.84 -12.66 1.45
CA GLN A 145 -10.48 -11.62 2.25
C GLN A 145 -11.62 -10.95 1.48
N SER A 146 -12.77 -10.74 2.12
CA SER A 146 -13.85 -9.95 1.52
C SER A 146 -13.40 -8.50 1.34
N GLY A 147 -13.70 -7.91 0.17
CA GLY A 147 -13.27 -6.54 -0.16
C GLY A 147 -11.82 -6.42 -0.69
N VAL A 148 -11.15 -7.55 -0.93
CA VAL A 148 -9.83 -7.62 -1.57
C VAL A 148 -9.95 -8.33 -2.91
N ASN A 149 -9.36 -7.78 -3.96
CA ASN A 149 -9.26 -8.42 -5.27
C ASN A 149 -7.91 -9.13 -5.41
N TYR A 150 -7.89 -10.31 -6.03
CA TYR A 150 -6.70 -11.12 -6.24
C TYR A 150 -6.46 -11.28 -7.74
N GLN A 151 -5.21 -11.16 -8.18
CA GLN A 151 -4.82 -11.27 -9.58
C GLN A 151 -3.45 -11.95 -9.70
N LEU A 152 -3.29 -12.78 -10.72
CA LEU A 152 -2.04 -13.50 -10.98
C LEU A 152 -1.07 -12.61 -11.78
N PHE A 153 0.20 -12.67 -11.42
CA PHE A 153 1.31 -11.98 -12.09
C PHE A 153 2.43 -12.97 -12.39
N ASP A 154 3.10 -12.78 -13.53
CA ASP A 154 4.34 -13.46 -13.88
C ASP A 154 5.57 -12.84 -13.18
N GLU A 155 6.75 -13.42 -13.37
CA GLU A 155 8.03 -12.98 -12.80
C GLU A 155 8.47 -11.60 -13.32
N SER A 156 7.95 -11.20 -14.48
CA SER A 156 8.12 -9.87 -15.06
C SER A 156 7.10 -8.85 -14.55
N ASN A 157 6.27 -9.23 -13.58
CA ASN A 157 5.21 -8.42 -12.99
C ASN A 157 4.13 -7.99 -14.00
N THR A 158 3.88 -8.82 -15.01
CA THR A 158 2.76 -8.67 -15.94
C THR A 158 1.56 -9.45 -15.42
N ALA A 159 0.38 -8.84 -15.45
CA ALA A 159 -0.85 -9.54 -15.08
C ALA A 159 -1.17 -10.63 -16.11
N ILE A 160 -1.45 -11.83 -15.62
CA ILE A 160 -1.80 -13.02 -16.41
C ILE A 160 -3.15 -13.60 -15.99
N SER A 161 -4.02 -12.78 -15.41
CA SER A 161 -5.42 -13.11 -15.16
C SER A 161 -6.25 -11.84 -15.03
N ALA A 162 -7.57 -11.97 -15.11
CA ALA A 162 -8.46 -10.96 -14.56
C ALA A 162 -8.38 -10.95 -13.01
N ALA A 163 -8.76 -9.82 -12.41
CA ALA A 163 -8.91 -9.71 -10.97
C ALA A 163 -10.18 -10.44 -10.49
N VAL A 164 -10.08 -11.19 -9.39
CA VAL A 164 -11.18 -11.93 -8.76
C VAL A 164 -11.39 -11.42 -7.35
N GLY A 165 -12.62 -11.02 -7.03
CA GLY A 165 -12.98 -10.55 -5.69
C GLY A 165 -12.98 -11.69 -4.67
N GLY A 166 -12.30 -11.48 -3.54
CA GLY A 166 -12.33 -12.37 -2.39
C GLY A 166 -13.70 -12.39 -1.73
N ASN A 167 -14.07 -13.57 -1.23
CA ASN A 167 -15.41 -13.85 -0.70
C ASN A 167 -15.41 -14.22 0.80
N GLY A 168 -14.27 -14.12 1.49
CA GLY A 168 -14.11 -14.58 2.87
C GLY A 168 -13.76 -16.07 3.00
N GLY A 169 -13.71 -16.80 1.87
CA GLY A 169 -13.38 -18.22 1.78
C GLY A 169 -12.46 -18.50 0.60
N ASN A 170 -12.52 -19.70 0.03
CA ASN A 170 -11.67 -20.06 -1.11
C ASN A 170 -12.21 -19.45 -2.42
N ILE A 171 -11.29 -18.97 -3.25
CA ILE A 171 -11.57 -18.55 -4.62
C ILE A 171 -10.66 -19.29 -5.59
N ASN A 172 -11.12 -19.40 -6.84
CA ASN A 172 -10.32 -19.94 -7.94
C ASN A 172 -10.06 -18.83 -8.95
N ILE A 173 -8.82 -18.72 -9.41
CA ILE A 173 -8.39 -17.77 -10.42
C ILE A 173 -7.79 -18.55 -11.58
N SER A 174 -8.36 -18.44 -12.76
CA SER A 174 -7.79 -19.03 -13.98
C SER A 174 -6.79 -18.06 -14.58
N SER A 175 -5.61 -18.56 -14.95
CA SER A 175 -4.64 -17.79 -15.73
C SER A 175 -5.12 -17.60 -17.17
N ASP A 176 -4.64 -16.54 -17.79
CA ASP A 176 -4.54 -16.43 -19.23
C ASP A 176 -3.64 -17.56 -19.79
N PRO A 177 -3.71 -17.86 -21.09
CA PRO A 177 -2.87 -18.88 -21.71
C PRO A 177 -1.38 -18.61 -21.55
N PHE A 178 -0.62 -19.61 -21.08
CA PHE A 178 0.83 -19.56 -21.00
C PHE A 178 1.44 -19.69 -22.40
N VAL A 179 2.14 -18.66 -22.87
CA VAL A 179 2.77 -18.65 -24.19
C VAL A 179 4.28 -18.88 -24.04
N PHE A 180 4.76 -20.06 -24.44
CA PHE A 180 6.16 -20.48 -24.29
C PHE A 180 7.14 -19.51 -24.96
N ALA A 181 6.76 -18.96 -26.12
CA ALA A 181 7.61 -18.03 -26.86
C ALA A 181 7.88 -16.71 -26.10
N THR A 182 7.00 -16.31 -25.17
CA THR A 182 7.13 -15.07 -24.40
C THR A 182 7.59 -15.31 -22.97
N LEU A 183 7.10 -16.38 -22.33
CA LEU A 183 7.36 -16.70 -20.92
C LEU A 183 8.51 -17.71 -20.73
N GLY A 184 8.97 -18.35 -21.81
CA GLY A 184 10.00 -19.39 -21.71
C GLY A 184 9.47 -20.71 -21.14
N SER A 185 10.36 -21.49 -20.53
CA SER A 185 10.07 -22.86 -20.07
C SER A 185 9.57 -22.96 -18.63
N SER A 186 9.68 -21.89 -17.86
CA SER A 186 9.33 -21.88 -16.44
C SER A 186 8.96 -20.48 -16.02
N GLU A 187 7.92 -20.36 -15.19
CA GLU A 187 7.39 -19.08 -14.73
C GLU A 187 7.13 -19.11 -13.23
N VAL A 188 7.49 -18.05 -12.50
CA VAL A 188 7.17 -17.90 -11.08
C VAL A 188 5.93 -17.02 -10.94
N ILE A 189 4.84 -17.63 -10.51
CA ILE A 189 3.54 -16.99 -10.37
C ILE A 189 3.43 -16.37 -8.99
N THR A 190 3.17 -15.07 -8.98
CA THR A 190 2.84 -14.31 -7.78
C THR A 190 1.36 -13.94 -7.80
N VAL A 191 0.72 -13.94 -6.63
CA VAL A 191 -0.66 -13.47 -6.50
C VAL A 191 -0.64 -12.12 -5.80
N ARG A 192 -1.09 -11.06 -6.49
CA ARG A 192 -1.24 -9.74 -5.89
C ARG A 192 -2.63 -9.58 -5.31
N ALA A 193 -2.70 -9.23 -4.03
CA ALA A 193 -3.92 -8.85 -3.34
C ALA A 193 -4.05 -7.32 -3.36
N THR A 194 -5.23 -6.79 -3.69
CA THR A 194 -5.52 -5.35 -3.76
C THR A 194 -6.77 -5.03 -2.98
N ASN A 195 -6.69 -4.18 -1.96
CA ASN A 195 -7.87 -3.70 -1.25
C ASN A 195 -8.74 -2.87 -2.21
N ALA A 196 -10.00 -3.29 -2.40
CA ALA A 196 -10.89 -2.70 -3.40
C ALA A 196 -11.30 -1.25 -3.08
N SER A 197 -11.19 -0.82 -1.82
CA SER A 197 -11.54 0.53 -1.38
C SER A 197 -10.34 1.45 -1.26
N THR A 198 -9.23 0.96 -0.69
CA THR A 198 -8.04 1.78 -0.42
C THR A 198 -6.99 1.71 -1.53
N THR A 199 -7.13 0.77 -2.47
CA THR A 199 -6.15 0.45 -3.53
C THR A 199 -4.79 -0.03 -3.02
N CYS A 200 -4.62 -0.21 -1.71
CA CYS A 200 -3.40 -0.76 -1.14
C CYS A 200 -3.19 -2.19 -1.59
N THR A 201 -1.98 -2.49 -2.05
CA THR A 201 -1.62 -3.79 -2.59
C THR A 201 -0.56 -4.47 -1.74
N ASP A 202 -0.63 -5.80 -1.67
CA ASP A 202 0.45 -6.64 -1.16
C ASP A 202 0.50 -7.93 -1.96
N ASP A 203 1.70 -8.47 -2.15
CA ASP A 203 1.88 -9.73 -2.87
C ASP A 203 1.86 -10.88 -1.86
N LEU A 204 1.13 -11.94 -2.17
CA LEU A 204 1.12 -13.12 -1.33
C LEU A 204 2.54 -13.72 -1.27
N THR A 205 2.95 -14.17 -0.09
CA THR A 205 4.28 -14.75 0.10
C THR A 205 4.41 -16.17 -0.44
N ASP A 206 3.27 -16.85 -0.66
CA ASP A 206 3.21 -18.19 -1.24
C ASP A 206 3.19 -18.06 -2.77
N THR A 207 4.30 -18.46 -3.41
CA THR A 207 4.51 -18.35 -4.86
C THR A 207 4.64 -19.73 -5.49
N GLU A 208 4.25 -19.85 -6.76
CA GLU A 208 4.15 -21.13 -7.46
C GLU A 208 5.02 -21.13 -8.72
N THR A 209 5.80 -22.18 -8.94
CA THR A 209 6.58 -22.32 -10.18
C THR A 209 5.87 -23.24 -11.17
N ILE A 210 5.59 -22.74 -12.36
CA ILE A 210 4.90 -23.47 -13.44
C ILE A 210 5.86 -23.78 -14.57
N THR A 211 5.95 -25.05 -14.98
CA THR A 211 6.70 -25.46 -16.17
C THR A 211 5.83 -25.32 -17.43
N ILE A 212 6.34 -24.66 -18.46
CA ILE A 212 5.66 -24.50 -19.75
C ILE A 212 6.35 -25.40 -20.77
N ASN A 213 5.61 -26.37 -21.31
CA ASN A 213 6.12 -27.32 -22.28
C ASN A 213 5.84 -26.81 -23.70
N GLN A 214 6.91 -26.58 -24.47
CA GLN A 214 6.78 -26.23 -25.88
C GLN A 214 6.06 -27.33 -26.65
N LEU A 215 5.17 -26.96 -27.56
CA LEU A 215 4.56 -27.91 -28.49
C LEU A 215 5.61 -28.47 -29.46
N PRO A 216 5.54 -29.76 -29.82
CA PRO A 216 6.45 -30.35 -30.80
C PRO A 216 6.23 -29.75 -32.19
N THR A 217 7.33 -29.47 -32.90
CA THR A 217 7.29 -29.08 -34.32
C THR A 217 7.29 -30.33 -35.19
N VAL A 218 6.13 -30.73 -35.72
CA VAL A 218 6.00 -31.91 -36.60
C VAL A 218 6.29 -31.56 -38.05
N THR A 219 7.10 -32.36 -38.74
CA THR A 219 7.33 -32.25 -40.18
C THR A 219 6.98 -33.56 -40.90
N LEU A 220 6.64 -33.45 -42.19
CA LEU A 220 6.37 -34.56 -43.09
C LEU A 220 7.25 -34.40 -44.32
N ALA A 221 7.94 -35.48 -44.71
CA ALA A 221 8.69 -35.57 -45.96
C ALA A 221 8.36 -36.91 -46.61
N ASP A 222 8.59 -36.99 -47.92
CA ASP A 222 8.53 -38.24 -48.67
C ASP A 222 9.82 -38.46 -49.47
N ASP A 223 9.96 -39.65 -50.05
CA ASP A 223 11.13 -40.06 -50.81
C ASP A 223 11.06 -39.76 -52.32
N ASP A 224 9.98 -39.11 -52.78
CA ASP A 224 9.78 -38.68 -54.16
C ASP A 224 10.13 -37.18 -54.30
N ALA A 225 11.08 -36.87 -55.20
CA ALA A 225 11.66 -35.53 -55.22
C ALA A 225 10.82 -34.47 -55.95
N ASP A 226 9.90 -34.92 -56.81
CA ASP A 226 9.09 -34.06 -57.67
C ASP A 226 7.58 -34.20 -57.42
N ASP A 227 7.17 -34.98 -56.42
CA ASP A 227 5.79 -35.30 -56.08
C ASP A 227 5.00 -35.90 -57.28
N ILE A 228 5.67 -36.58 -58.22
CA ILE A 228 5.10 -37.14 -59.45
C ILE A 228 5.38 -38.64 -59.55
N ILE A 229 4.33 -39.44 -59.29
CA ILE A 229 4.45 -40.89 -59.25
C ILE A 229 3.73 -41.60 -60.39
N CYS A 230 4.31 -42.73 -60.83
CA CYS A 230 3.71 -43.61 -61.82
C CYS A 230 2.83 -44.67 -61.14
N SER A 231 1.81 -45.15 -61.85
CA SER A 231 0.94 -46.22 -61.32
C SER A 231 1.76 -47.45 -60.91
N GLY A 232 1.60 -47.89 -59.66
CA GLY A 232 2.29 -49.04 -59.09
C GLY A 232 3.65 -48.74 -58.44
N THR A 233 4.12 -47.50 -58.42
CA THR A 233 5.29 -47.11 -57.61
C THR A 233 4.89 -46.89 -56.15
N THR A 234 5.84 -47.14 -55.25
CA THR A 234 5.68 -46.91 -53.80
C THR A 234 6.34 -45.59 -53.42
N VAL A 235 5.69 -44.83 -52.54
CA VAL A 235 6.25 -43.65 -51.87
C VAL A 235 6.32 -43.91 -50.38
N THR A 236 7.41 -43.51 -49.74
CA THR A 236 7.64 -43.63 -48.31
C THR A 236 7.52 -42.26 -47.64
N PHE A 237 6.48 -42.06 -46.85
CA PHE A 237 6.35 -40.88 -46.01
C PHE A 237 7.09 -41.06 -44.68
N THR A 238 7.90 -40.08 -44.31
CA THR A 238 8.63 -40.00 -43.05
C THR A 238 8.18 -38.77 -42.27
N ALA A 239 7.61 -38.96 -41.09
CA ALA A 239 7.31 -37.88 -40.16
C ALA A 239 8.42 -37.73 -39.11
N SER A 240 8.70 -36.50 -38.68
CA SER A 240 9.69 -36.21 -37.64
C SER A 240 9.21 -35.13 -36.67
N GLY A 241 9.89 -34.96 -35.53
CA GLY A 241 9.62 -33.89 -34.55
C GLY A 241 8.69 -34.23 -33.37
N ALA A 242 8.15 -35.45 -33.29
CA ALA A 242 7.36 -35.96 -32.16
C ALA A 242 7.70 -37.43 -31.82
N THR A 243 7.04 -38.01 -30.82
CA THR A 243 7.24 -39.42 -30.43
C THR A 243 6.24 -40.37 -31.11
N ASN A 244 5.02 -39.89 -31.35
CA ASN A 244 3.95 -40.67 -31.97
C ASN A 244 3.37 -39.88 -33.14
N TYR A 245 3.02 -40.58 -34.21
CA TYR A 245 2.52 -39.98 -35.45
C TYR A 245 1.30 -40.74 -35.93
N GLN A 246 0.33 -40.01 -36.48
CA GLN A 246 -0.80 -40.56 -37.21
C GLN A 246 -0.85 -39.90 -38.58
N PHE A 247 -0.89 -40.71 -39.63
CA PHE A 247 -1.01 -40.23 -41.01
C PHE A 247 -2.48 -40.30 -41.43
N PHE A 248 -2.96 -39.23 -42.05
CA PHE A 248 -4.31 -39.12 -42.57
C PHE A 248 -4.25 -38.94 -44.09
N VAL A 249 -5.12 -39.62 -44.82
CA VAL A 249 -5.35 -39.41 -46.26
C VAL A 249 -6.74 -38.79 -46.38
N ASN A 250 -6.82 -37.63 -47.02
CA ASN A 250 -8.09 -36.91 -47.24
C ASN A 250 -8.69 -37.23 -48.60
#